data_AF-A0A1Q3YUX6-F1
#
_entry.id   AF-A0A1Q3YUX6-F1
#
_cell.length_a   1.000
_cell.length_b   1.000
_cell.length_c   1.000
_cell.angle_alpha   90.00
_cell.angle_beta   90.00
_cell.angle_gamma   90.00
#
_symmetry.space_group_name_H-M   'P 1'
#
loop_
_entity.id
_entity.type
_entity.pdbx_description
1 polymer ?
#
loop_
_entity_poly.entity_id
_entity_poly.type
_entity_poly.pdbx_seq_one_letter_code
_entity_poly.pdbx_strand_id
1 'polypeptide(L)'
;MEDALDSALSQAVAAVAAARAAPLSVKKAWLAALLVDAAADALFTARRGGQGEDILAFRADLAAQCAALALVFGVAGRECELVTEAVEVPVRDYPNLGVEDFMVSLYNGRAVQRVRVVLTDGGRADVHEVLAEALEFLATR
;
A
#
# COMPACT_ATOMS: atom_id res chain seq x y z
N MET A 1 -11.83 -20.23 -10.53
CA MET A 1 -12.07 -18.83 -10.13
C MET A 1 -11.31 -18.53 -8.84
N GLU A 2 -11.36 -19.43 -7.85
CA GLU A 2 -10.48 -19.45 -6.66
C GLU A 2 -8.98 -19.39 -7.04
N ASP A 3 -8.55 -20.17 -8.03
CA ASP A 3 -7.17 -20.15 -8.57
C ASP A 3 -6.70 -18.78 -9.11
N ALA A 4 -7.63 -17.94 -9.59
CA ALA A 4 -7.29 -16.60 -10.09
C ALA A 4 -7.09 -15.59 -8.93
N LEU A 5 -7.89 -15.71 -7.87
CA LEU A 5 -7.73 -14.92 -6.66
C LEU A 5 -6.42 -15.29 -5.95
N ASP A 6 -6.13 -16.57 -5.80
CA ASP A 6 -4.90 -17.05 -5.19
C ASP A 6 -3.66 -16.56 -5.95
N SER A 7 -3.71 -16.60 -7.29
CA SER A 7 -2.65 -16.06 -8.13
C SER A 7 -2.46 -14.55 -7.93
N ALA A 8 -3.56 -13.78 -7.91
CA ALA A 8 -3.51 -12.33 -7.73
C ALA A 8 -2.96 -11.95 -6.33
N LEU A 9 -3.41 -12.63 -5.27
CA LEU A 9 -2.89 -12.43 -3.91
C LEU A 9 -1.40 -12.78 -3.83
N SER A 10 -0.98 -13.89 -4.42
CA SER A 10 0.44 -14.29 -4.47
C SER A 10 1.31 -13.24 -5.16
N GLN A 11 0.84 -12.68 -6.28
CA GLN A 11 1.54 -11.60 -6.98
C GLN A 11 1.60 -10.32 -6.13
N ALA A 12 0.51 -9.95 -5.47
CA ALA A 12 0.47 -8.80 -4.57
C ALA A 12 1.45 -8.96 -3.39
N VAL A 13 1.48 -10.14 -2.75
CA VAL A 13 2.44 -10.48 -1.69
C VAL A 13 3.88 -10.30 -2.17
N ALA A 14 4.22 -10.88 -3.32
CA ALA A 14 5.57 -10.78 -3.87
C ALA A 14 5.95 -9.32 -4.19
N ALA A 15 5.02 -8.52 -4.72
CA ALA A 15 5.25 -7.12 -5.05
C ALA A 15 5.43 -6.24 -3.81
N VAL A 16 4.61 -6.44 -2.76
CA VAL A 16 4.76 -5.74 -1.48
C VAL A 16 6.09 -6.08 -0.82
N ALA A 17 6.49 -7.36 -0.82
CA ALA A 17 7.81 -7.77 -0.34
C ALA A 17 8.95 -7.11 -1.14
N ALA A 18 8.83 -7.07 -2.47
CA ALA A 18 9.83 -6.43 -3.34
C ALA A 18 9.92 -4.92 -3.14
N ALA A 19 8.80 -4.25 -2.83
CA ALA A 19 8.75 -2.83 -2.48
C ALA A 19 9.41 -2.57 -1.12
N ARG A 20 9.12 -3.39 -0.10
CA ARG A 20 9.77 -3.31 1.22
C ARG A 20 11.28 -3.53 1.15
N ALA A 21 11.75 -4.44 0.30
CA ALA A 21 13.18 -4.67 0.06
C ALA A 21 13.88 -3.50 -0.68
N ALA A 22 13.11 -2.54 -1.21
CA ALA A 22 13.63 -1.35 -1.89
C ALA A 22 12.83 -0.12 -1.44
N PRO A 23 12.97 0.30 -0.17
CA PRO A 23 12.01 1.14 0.53
C PRO A 23 11.83 2.54 -0.06
N LEU A 24 12.81 3.02 -0.85
CA LEU A 24 12.78 4.32 -1.53
C LEU A 24 12.30 4.26 -2.98
N SER A 25 11.93 3.07 -3.49
CA SER A 25 11.54 2.90 -4.88
C SER A 25 10.05 3.19 -5.08
N VAL A 26 9.74 4.42 -5.52
CA VAL A 26 8.38 4.81 -5.91
C VAL A 26 7.81 3.85 -6.96
N LYS A 27 8.62 3.45 -7.94
CA LYS A 27 8.20 2.51 -8.99
C LYS A 27 7.71 1.17 -8.44
N LYS A 28 8.44 0.60 -7.47
CA LYS A 28 8.04 -0.68 -6.87
C LYS A 28 6.84 -0.53 -5.95
N ALA A 29 6.75 0.56 -5.19
CA ALA A 29 5.58 0.87 -4.38
C ALA A 29 4.32 1.04 -5.26
N TRP A 30 4.46 1.72 -6.41
CA TRP A 30 3.37 1.88 -7.37
C TRP A 30 2.93 0.55 -7.98
N LEU A 31 3.88 -0.30 -8.41
CA LEU A 31 3.55 -1.65 -8.89
C LEU A 31 2.83 -2.48 -7.82
N ALA A 32 3.28 -2.42 -6.56
CA ALA A 32 2.63 -3.11 -5.46
C ALA A 32 1.19 -2.61 -5.25
N ALA A 33 0.96 -1.29 -5.28
CA ALA A 33 -0.38 -0.71 -5.18
C ALA A 33 -1.31 -1.22 -6.30
N LEU A 34 -0.83 -1.27 -7.53
CA LEU A 34 -1.61 -1.79 -8.66
C LEU A 34 -1.94 -3.28 -8.53
N LEU A 35 -1.03 -4.09 -7.99
CA LEU A 35 -1.28 -5.52 -7.81
C LEU A 35 -2.21 -5.81 -6.62
N VAL A 36 -2.14 -5.00 -5.56
CA VAL A 36 -3.13 -5.05 -4.46
C VAL A 36 -4.51 -4.62 -4.97
N ASP A 37 -4.59 -3.57 -5.80
CA ASP A 37 -5.82 -3.14 -6.47
C ASP A 37 -6.43 -4.27 -7.33
N ALA A 38 -5.61 -4.90 -8.17
CA ALA A 38 -6.04 -6.02 -9.01
C ALA A 38 -6.50 -7.23 -8.19
N ALA A 39 -5.90 -7.48 -7.02
CA ALA A 39 -6.34 -8.55 -6.12
C ALA A 39 -7.75 -8.28 -5.54
N ALA A 40 -8.12 -7.01 -5.30
CA ALA A 40 -9.47 -6.65 -4.89
C ALA A 40 -10.50 -6.94 -6.00
N ASP A 41 -10.15 -6.68 -7.27
CA ASP A 41 -11.01 -7.02 -8.42
C ASP A 41 -11.11 -8.54 -8.63
N ALA A 42 -10.03 -9.29 -8.38
CA ALA A 42 -10.07 -10.75 -8.38
C ALA A 42 -10.98 -11.29 -7.28
N LEU A 43 -10.97 -10.67 -6.09
CA LEU A 43 -11.86 -11.01 -4.97
C LEU A 43 -13.33 -10.75 -5.31
N PHE A 44 -13.63 -9.62 -5.95
CA PHE A 44 -14.96 -9.32 -6.48
C PHE A 44 -15.45 -10.43 -7.41
N THR A 45 -14.61 -10.79 -8.39
CA THR A 45 -14.91 -11.84 -9.37
C THR A 45 -15.16 -13.19 -8.67
N ALA A 46 -14.29 -13.56 -7.72
CA ALA A 46 -14.40 -14.81 -6.97
C ALA A 46 -15.68 -14.92 -6.13
N ARG A 47 -16.11 -13.85 -5.48
CA ARG A 47 -17.29 -13.86 -4.61
C ARG A 47 -18.61 -13.75 -5.35
N ARG A 48 -18.65 -13.01 -6.46
CA ARG A 48 -19.90 -12.53 -7.07
C ARG A 48 -20.13 -12.99 -8.51
N GLY A 49 -19.23 -13.79 -9.07
CA GLY A 49 -19.43 -14.43 -10.38
C GLY A 49 -19.48 -13.47 -11.58
N GLY A 50 -19.17 -12.19 -11.38
CA GLY A 50 -18.90 -11.21 -12.45
C GLY A 50 -20.10 -10.77 -13.31
N GLN A 51 -21.35 -11.15 -13.01
CA GLN A 51 -22.51 -10.77 -13.82
C GLN A 51 -23.53 -9.93 -13.05
N GLY A 52 -23.71 -8.68 -13.48
CA GLY A 52 -24.77 -7.78 -13.03
C GLY A 52 -24.53 -7.07 -11.68
N GLU A 53 -23.43 -7.37 -10.99
CA GLU A 53 -23.07 -6.72 -9.73
C GLU A 53 -22.18 -5.49 -9.95
N ASP A 54 -22.37 -4.47 -9.10
CA ASP A 54 -21.68 -3.19 -9.19
C ASP A 54 -20.30 -3.25 -8.50
N ILE A 55 -19.25 -3.31 -9.30
CA ILE A 55 -17.86 -3.30 -8.83
C ILE A 55 -17.51 -2.01 -8.08
N LEU A 56 -18.12 -0.87 -8.43
CA LEU A 56 -17.86 0.40 -7.75
C LEU A 56 -18.46 0.39 -6.34
N ALA A 57 -19.67 -0.15 -6.19
CA ALA A 57 -20.29 -0.35 -4.88
C ALA A 57 -19.46 -1.31 -4.01
N PHE A 58 -18.97 -2.42 -4.60
CA PHE A 58 -18.09 -3.35 -3.89
C PHE A 58 -16.78 -2.71 -3.43
N ARG A 59 -16.12 -1.93 -4.30
CA ARG A 59 -14.88 -1.22 -3.96
C ARG A 59 -15.12 -0.13 -2.90
N ALA A 60 -16.26 0.57 -2.96
CA ALA A 60 -16.66 1.51 -1.92
C ALA A 60 -16.86 0.81 -0.57
N ASP A 61 -17.49 -0.37 -0.54
CA ASP A 61 -17.67 -1.17 0.67
C ASP A 61 -16.33 -1.66 1.26
N LEU A 62 -15.39 -2.07 0.41
CA LEU A 62 -14.03 -2.42 0.86
C LEU A 62 -13.30 -1.21 1.45
N ALA A 63 -13.34 -0.07 0.76
CA ALA A 63 -12.72 1.17 1.21
C ALA A 63 -13.32 1.68 2.54
N ALA A 64 -14.62 1.50 2.75
CA ALA A 64 -15.28 1.84 4.01
C ALA A 64 -14.86 0.94 5.18
N GLN A 65 -14.43 -0.30 4.90
CA GLN A 65 -13.98 -1.26 5.91
C GLN A 65 -12.47 -1.23 6.18
N CYS A 66 -11.68 -0.73 5.22
CA CYS A 66 -10.22 -0.66 5.31
C CYS A 66 -9.73 0.65 4.69
N ALA A 67 -9.29 1.57 5.55
CA ALA A 67 -8.76 2.86 5.11
C ALA A 67 -7.51 2.70 4.23
N ALA A 68 -6.67 1.71 4.51
CA ALA A 68 -5.51 1.41 3.67
C ALA A 68 -5.90 1.00 2.24
N LEU A 69 -6.96 0.22 2.05
CA LEU A 69 -7.48 -0.09 0.72
C LEU A 69 -8.04 1.15 0.01
N ALA A 70 -8.70 2.05 0.73
CA ALA A 70 -9.14 3.32 0.16
C ALA A 70 -7.95 4.12 -0.41
N LEU A 71 -6.82 4.15 0.31
CA LEU A 71 -5.59 4.80 -0.17
C LEU A 71 -4.96 4.07 -1.35
N VAL A 72 -4.95 2.74 -1.36
CA VAL A 72 -4.47 1.95 -2.51
C VAL A 72 -5.30 2.26 -3.76
N PHE A 73 -6.63 2.29 -3.64
CA PHE A 73 -7.53 2.66 -4.74
C PHE A 73 -7.29 4.10 -5.21
N GLY A 74 -7.09 5.03 -4.28
CA GLY A 74 -6.72 6.41 -4.62
C GLY A 74 -5.39 6.49 -5.39
N VAL A 75 -4.38 5.72 -5.01
CA VAL A 75 -3.09 5.66 -5.72
C VAL A 75 -3.25 5.02 -7.11
N ALA A 76 -3.97 3.90 -7.22
CA ALA A 76 -4.22 3.21 -8.49
C ALA A 76 -5.03 4.09 -9.45
N GLY A 77 -6.05 4.79 -8.93
CA GLY A 77 -6.89 5.75 -9.64
C GLY A 77 -6.24 7.12 -9.91
N ARG A 78 -5.02 7.36 -9.41
CA ARG A 78 -4.27 8.63 -9.51
C ARG A 78 -4.93 9.82 -8.80
N GLU A 79 -5.78 9.55 -7.82
CA GLU A 79 -6.32 10.56 -6.90
C GLU A 79 -5.32 10.90 -5.78
N CYS A 80 -4.46 9.94 -5.44
CA CYS A 80 -3.34 10.11 -4.51
C CYS A 80 -2.01 9.95 -5.26
N GLU A 81 -0.99 10.69 -4.83
CA GLU A 81 0.36 10.63 -5.41
C GLU A 81 1.33 9.88 -4.49
N LEU A 82 2.34 9.23 -5.07
CA LEU A 82 3.46 8.68 -4.32
C LEU A 82 4.68 9.59 -4.47
N VAL A 83 5.20 10.08 -3.34
CA VAL A 83 6.37 10.95 -3.31
C VAL A 83 7.47 10.35 -2.43
N THR A 84 8.73 10.62 -2.76
CA THR A 84 9.84 10.37 -1.86
C THR A 84 10.17 11.66 -1.12
N GLU A 85 10.05 11.66 0.20
CA GLU A 85 10.32 12.83 1.03
C GLU A 85 11.03 12.47 2.34
N ALA A 86 11.72 13.46 2.90
CA ALA A 86 12.42 13.33 4.15
C ALA A 86 11.40 13.45 5.29
N VAL A 87 11.30 12.40 6.10
CA VAL A 87 10.40 12.32 7.25
C VAL A 87 11.24 12.42 8.51
N GLU A 88 10.92 13.40 9.36
CA GLU A 88 11.54 13.53 10.67
C GLU A 88 11.21 12.31 11.52
N VAL A 89 12.23 11.73 12.16
CA VAL A 89 12.10 10.65 13.11
C VAL A 89 12.28 11.23 14.51
N PRO A 90 11.23 11.19 15.35
CA PRO A 90 11.35 11.54 16.75
C PRO A 90 12.36 10.64 17.45
N VAL A 91 13.17 11.21 18.35
CA VAL A 91 14.22 10.46 19.07
C VAL A 91 13.67 9.24 19.83
N ARG A 92 12.43 9.31 20.32
CA ARG A 92 11.75 8.19 20.98
C ARG A 92 11.56 6.96 20.08
N ASP A 93 11.53 7.16 18.76
CA ASP A 93 11.26 6.11 17.78
C ASP A 93 12.56 5.49 17.23
N TYR A 94 13.73 6.00 17.65
CA TYR A 94 15.05 5.49 17.25
C TYR A 94 15.27 4.00 17.54
N PRO A 95 14.83 3.44 18.69
CA PRO A 95 14.99 2.01 18.95
C PRO A 95 14.24 1.11 17.95
N ASN A 96 13.26 1.65 17.23
CA ASN A 96 12.46 0.93 16.24
C ASN A 96 12.98 1.11 14.81
N LEU A 97 14.01 1.94 14.60
CA LEU A 97 14.63 2.11 13.30
C LEU A 97 15.54 0.93 12.97
N GLY A 98 15.51 0.51 11.70
CA GLY A 98 16.59 -0.30 11.14
C GLY A 98 17.93 0.44 11.28
N VAL A 99 19.04 -0.32 11.38
CA VAL A 99 20.38 0.25 11.60
C VAL A 99 20.72 1.26 10.50
N GLU A 100 20.34 0.99 9.27
CA GLU A 100 20.57 1.86 8.12
C GLU A 100 19.86 3.22 8.30
N ASP A 101 18.58 3.19 8.66
CA ASP A 101 17.77 4.39 8.87
C ASP A 101 18.21 5.18 10.09
N PHE A 102 18.57 4.48 11.18
CA PHE A 102 19.16 5.09 12.35
C PHE A 102 20.43 5.84 11.98
N MET A 103 21.36 5.19 11.27
CA MET A 103 22.58 5.83 10.80
C MET A 103 22.30 7.05 9.93
N VAL A 104 21.38 6.96 8.95
CA VAL A 104 21.00 8.10 8.12
C VAL A 104 20.44 9.26 8.95
N SER A 105 19.56 8.98 9.90
CA SER A 105 18.95 10.00 10.76
C SER A 105 19.98 10.82 11.55
N LEU A 106 21.09 10.19 11.97
CA LEU A 106 22.16 10.87 12.72
C LEU A 106 22.86 11.94 11.88
N TYR A 107 22.95 11.73 10.57
CA TYR A 107 23.64 12.63 9.65
C TYR A 107 22.69 13.57 8.88
N ASN A 108 21.39 13.28 8.86
CA ASN A 108 20.40 14.02 8.08
C ASN A 108 19.39 14.75 8.98
N GLY A 109 19.87 15.42 10.03
CA GLY A 109 19.02 16.28 10.86
C GLY A 109 17.83 15.56 11.51
N ARG A 110 18.00 14.29 11.89
CA ARG A 110 16.95 13.41 12.42
C ARG A 110 15.88 13.00 11.40
N ALA A 111 16.16 13.09 10.11
CA ALA A 111 15.21 12.70 9.07
C ALA A 111 15.71 11.52 8.23
N VAL A 112 14.77 10.69 7.78
CA VAL A 112 15.00 9.56 6.89
C VAL A 112 14.12 9.67 5.66
N GLN A 113 14.62 9.22 4.51
CA GLN A 113 13.81 9.22 3.30
C GLN A 113 12.75 8.12 3.39
N ARG A 114 11.53 8.44 2.96
CA ARG A 114 10.40 7.50 2.87
C ARG A 114 9.62 7.73 1.59
N VAL A 115 8.98 6.69 1.08
CA VAL A 115 7.93 6.84 0.07
C VAL A 115 6.60 7.02 0.82
N ARG A 116 5.89 8.10 0.50
CA ARG A 116 4.67 8.52 1.19
C ARG A 116 3.54 8.66 0.19
N VAL A 117 2.32 8.31 0.63
CA VAL A 117 1.09 8.62 -0.08
C VAL A 117 0.70 10.05 0.26
N VAL A 118 0.48 10.88 -0.76
CA VAL A 118 -0.06 12.23 -0.67
C VAL A 118 -1.56 12.15 -0.85
N LEU A 119 -2.31 12.50 0.20
CA LEU A 119 -3.77 12.55 0.18
C LEU A 119 -4.23 13.87 -0.46
N THR A 120 -5.49 13.89 -0.92
CA THR A 120 -6.12 15.06 -1.55
C THR A 120 -6.26 16.26 -0.61
N ASP A 121 -6.31 16.02 0.70
CA ASP A 121 -6.32 17.03 1.75
C ASP A 121 -4.91 17.53 2.14
N GLY A 122 -3.86 17.02 1.49
CA GLY A 122 -2.46 17.32 1.80
C GLY A 122 -1.88 16.42 2.89
N GLY A 123 -2.65 15.49 3.45
CA GLY A 123 -2.18 14.49 4.39
C GLY A 123 -1.10 13.58 3.84
N ARG A 124 -0.43 12.83 4.73
CA ARG A 124 0.64 11.89 4.39
C ARG A 124 0.48 10.56 5.11
N ALA A 125 0.53 9.46 4.37
CA ALA A 125 0.60 8.10 4.92
C ALA A 125 1.90 7.39 4.48
N ASP A 126 2.41 6.47 5.29
CA ASP A 126 3.55 5.63 4.90
C ASP A 126 3.09 4.55 3.91
N VAL A 127 3.69 4.52 2.72
CA VAL A 127 3.21 3.63 1.67
C VAL A 127 3.37 2.15 2.03
N HIS A 128 4.42 1.78 2.77
CA HIS A 128 4.71 0.38 3.06
C HIS A 128 3.80 -0.17 4.15
N GLU A 129 3.38 0.69 5.07
CA GLU A 129 2.36 0.36 6.08
C GLU A 129 0.98 0.24 5.42
N VAL A 130 0.61 1.20 4.56
CA VAL A 130 -0.64 1.14 3.78
C VAL A 130 -0.72 -0.14 2.93
N LEU A 131 0.36 -0.49 2.22
CA LEU A 131 0.39 -1.69 1.39
C LEU A 131 0.29 -2.99 2.22
N ALA A 132 0.92 -3.03 3.39
CA ALA A 132 0.86 -4.21 4.26
C ALA A 132 -0.54 -4.40 4.86
N GLU A 133 -1.14 -3.34 5.39
CA GLU A 133 -2.48 -3.38 5.97
C GLU A 133 -3.54 -3.76 4.91
N ALA A 134 -3.47 -3.16 3.72
CA ALA A 134 -4.38 -3.48 2.62
C ALA A 134 -4.28 -4.95 2.19
N LEU A 135 -3.05 -5.47 2.10
CA LEU A 135 -2.81 -6.87 1.72
C LEU A 135 -3.29 -7.84 2.81
N GLU A 136 -3.02 -7.57 4.08
CA GLU A 136 -3.50 -8.37 5.20
C GLU A 136 -5.04 -8.41 5.23
N PHE A 137 -5.68 -7.26 5.01
CA PHE A 137 -7.13 -7.18 4.91
C PHE A 137 -7.67 -8.05 3.77
N LEU A 138 -7.08 -8.01 2.57
CA LEU A 138 -7.53 -8.85 1.46
C LEU A 138 -7.28 -10.35 1.70
N ALA A 139 -6.18 -10.72 2.35
CA ALA A 139 -5.82 -12.11 2.62
C ALA A 139 -6.74 -12.80 3.64
N THR A 140 -7.56 -12.04 4.38
CA THR A 140 -8.52 -12.55 5.38
C THR A 140 -9.95 -12.67 4.84
N ARG A 141 -10.16 -12.50 3.53
CA ARG A 141 -11.47 -12.42 2.88
C ARG A 141 -11.75 -13.57 1.94
#